data_AF-U3TYY3-F1
#
_entry.id   AF-U3TYY3-F1
#
_cell.length_a   1.000
_cell.length_b   1.000
_cell.length_c   1.000
_cell.angle_alpha   90.00
_cell.angle_beta   90.00
_cell.angle_gamma   90.00
#
_symmetry.space_group_name_H-M   'P 1'
#
loop_
_entity.id
_entity.type
_entity.pdbx_description
1 polymer ?
#
loop_
_entity_poly.entity_id
_entity_poly.type
_entity_poly.pdbx_seq_one_letter_code
_entity_poly.pdbx_strand_id
1 'polypeptide(L)' 'MIRVEMLSTGDEVLHGQIVDTNAAWLGDVLFQHGLPMTSRSTVCDAMSSLVEGYRAAVRLPTC' A
#
# COMPACT_ATOMS: atom_id res chain seq x y z
N MET A 1 -3.59 -15.27 -11.02
CA MET A 1 -2.43 -14.42 -10.67
C MET A 1 -2.46 -14.18 -9.17
N ILE A 2 -1.30 -14.11 -8.50
CA ILE A 2 -1.26 -13.70 -7.08
C ILE A 2 -1.54 -12.20 -7.03
N ARG A 3 -2.39 -11.77 -6.09
CA ARG A 3 -2.70 -10.36 -5.86
C ARG A 3 -1.81 -9.84 -4.74
N VAL A 4 -1.12 -8.72 -4.99
CA VAL A 4 -0.24 -8.09 -4.00
C VAL A 4 -0.72 -6.67 -3.75
N GLU A 5 -1.12 -6.41 -2.50
CA GLU A 5 -1.68 -5.14 -2.05
C GLU A 5 -0.74 -4.51 -1.02
N MET A 6 -0.42 -3.23 -1.17
CA MET A 6 0.37 -2.48 -0.18
C MET A 6 -0.50 -1.51 0.60
N LEU A 7 -0.40 -1.58 1.93
CA LEU A 7 -0.96 -0.62 2.85
C LEU A 7 0.18 0.02 3.65
N SER A 8 0.47 1.28 3.35
CA SER A 8 1.42 2.13 4.09
C SER A 8 0.68 2.94 5.16
N THR A 9 1.36 3.23 6.26
CA THR A 9 0.89 4.17 7.29
C THR A 9 1.96 5.22 7.53
N GLY A 10 1.53 6.45 7.79
CA GLY A 10 2.42 7.55 8.08
C GLY A 10 1.74 8.86 7.73
N ASP A 11 1.41 9.67 8.73
CA ASP A 11 0.82 11.00 8.49
C ASP A 11 1.75 11.85 7.62
N GLU A 12 3.06 11.74 7.82
CA GLU A 12 4.03 12.56 7.09
C GLU A 12 4.13 12.15 5.61
N VAL A 13 3.87 10.88 5.34
CA VAL A 13 3.78 10.35 3.97
C VAL A 13 2.45 10.78 3.35
N LEU A 14 1.35 10.64 4.09
CA LEU A 14 0.00 10.97 3.62
C LEU A 14 -0.12 12.46 3.26
N HIS A 15 0.43 13.33 4.11
CA HIS A 15 0.42 14.77 3.90
C HIS A 15 1.54 15.25 2.95
N GLY A 16 2.39 14.34 2.46
CA GLY A 16 3.46 14.66 1.52
C GLY A 16 4.61 15.47 2.12
N GLN A 17 4.77 15.46 3.45
CA GLN A 17 5.95 16.03 4.11
C GLN A 17 7.21 15.22 3.78
N ILE A 18 7.06 13.90 3.60
CA ILE A 18 8.11 13.01 3.12
C ILE A 18 7.63 12.21 1.91
N VAL A 19 8.57 11.84 1.05
CA VAL A 19 8.31 10.95 -0.09
C VAL A 19 8.23 9.51 0.39
N ASP A 20 7.23 8.76 -0.09
CA ASP A 20 7.10 7.32 0.18
C ASP A 20 8.15 6.49 -0.59
N THR A 21 9.40 6.49 -0.10
CA THR A 21 10.48 5.70 -0.67
C THR A 21 10.32 4.20 -0.42
N ASN A 22 9.58 3.83 0.64
CA ASN A 22 9.32 2.43 0.98
C ASN A 22 8.44 1.76 -0.07
N ALA A 23 7.37 2.43 -0.50
CA ALA A 23 6.51 1.92 -1.56
C ALA A 23 7.22 1.85 -2.91
N ALA A 24 8.09 2.82 -3.22
CA ALA A 24 8.90 2.79 -4.44
C ALA A 24 9.85 1.59 -4.46
N TRP A 25 10.60 1.40 -3.36
CA TRP A 25 11.53 0.28 -3.23
C TRP A 25 10.82 -1.08 -3.25
N LEU A 26 9.75 -1.25 -2.47
CA LEU A 26 9.03 -2.52 -2.39
C LEU A 26 8.37 -2.88 -3.73
N GLY A 27 7.83 -1.89 -4.44
CA GLY A 27 7.25 -2.09 -5.76
C GLY A 27 8.27 -2.61 -6.79
N ASP A 28 9.47 -2.02 -6.82
CA ASP A 28 10.56 -2.45 -7.69
C ASP A 28 11.04 -3.87 -7.35
N VAL A 29 11.26 -4.16 -6.06
CA VAL A 29 11.66 -5.50 -5.59
C VAL A 29 10.63 -6.55 -6.01
N LEU A 30 9.35 -6.32 -5.74
CA LEU A 30 8.29 -7.26 -6.09
C LEU A 30 8.16 -7.45 -7.61
N PHE A 31 8.31 -6.39 -8.39
CA PHE A 31 8.30 -6.45 -9.85
C PHE A 31 9.45 -7.32 -10.38
N GLN A 32 10.66 -7.16 -9.85
CA GLN A 32 11.83 -7.97 -10.21
C GLN A 32 11.62 -9.47 -9.89
N HIS A 33 10.78 -9.78 -8.91
CA HIS A 33 10.40 -11.15 -8.56
C HIS A 33 9.15 -11.68 -9.31
N GLY A 34 8.65 -10.95 -10.31
CA GLY A 34 7.48 -11.37 -11.09
C GLY A 34 6.15 -11.27 -10.33
N LEU A 35 6.09 -10.47 -9.26
CA LEU A 35 4.93 -10.25 -8.40
C LEU A 35 4.50 -8.77 -8.46
N PRO A 36 4.04 -8.25 -9.62
CA PRO A 36 3.66 -6.84 -9.70
C PRO A 36 2.56 -6.49 -8.69
N MET A 37 2.73 -5.36 -7.99
CA MET A 37 1.71 -4.84 -7.09
C MET A 37 0.42 -4.52 -7.84
N THR A 38 -0.71 -4.94 -7.28
CA THR A 38 -2.05 -4.71 -7.82
C THR A 38 -2.60 -3.36 -7.37
N SER A 39 -2.39 -2.98 -6.11
CA SER A 39 -2.70 -1.64 -5.64
C SER A 39 -1.81 -1.21 -4.47
N ARG A 40 -1.80 0.11 -4.20
CA ARG A 40 -1.15 0.74 -3.06
C ARG A 40 -2.04 1.79 -2.44
N SER A 41 -2.01 1.89 -1.12
CA SER A 41 -2.69 2.94 -0.36
C SER A 41 -1.84 3.39 0.81
N THR A 42 -1.94 4.66 1.17
CA THR A 42 -1.33 5.24 2.36
C THR A 42 -2.46 5.78 3.23
N VAL A 43 -2.44 5.46 4.52
CA VAL A 43 -3.44 5.92 5.49
C VAL A 43 -2.78 6.67 6.64
N CYS A 44 -3.59 7.44 7.37
CA CYS A 44 -3.16 8.09 8.61
C CYS A 44 -2.71 7.09 9.67
N ASP A 45 -1.91 7.58 10.63
CA ASP A 45 -1.45 6.83 11.80
C ASP A 45 -2.56 6.67 12.87
N ALA A 46 -3.71 6.20 12.43
CA ALA A 46 -4.87 5.91 13.27
C ALA A 46 -5.34 4.47 13.07
N MET A 47 -5.64 3.79 14.17
CA MET A 47 -6.10 2.39 14.15
C MET A 47 -7.36 2.21 13.30
N SER A 48 -8.30 3.17 13.35
CA SER A 48 -9.51 3.15 12.51
C SER A 48 -9.17 3.16 11.02
N SER A 49 -8.24 4.02 10.61
CA SER A 49 -7.80 4.17 9.23
C SER A 49 -7.07 2.92 8.72
N LEU A 50 -6.24 2.30 9.56
CA LEU A 50 -5.60 1.01 9.26
C LEU A 50 -6.62 -0.11 9.05
N VAL A 51 -7.60 -0.22 9.94
CA VAL A 51 -8.65 -1.25 9.84
C VAL A 51 -9.50 -1.04 8.57
N GLU A 52 -9.84 0.20 8.25
CA GLU A 52 -10.60 0.52 7.04
C GLU A 52 -9.79 0.23 5.78
N GLY A 53 -8.52 0.67 5.72
CA GLY A 53 -7.61 0.41 4.60
C GLY A 53 -7.38 -1.08 4.38
N TYR A 54 -7.17 -1.84 5.45
CA TYR A 54 -7.05 -3.31 5.36
C TYR A 54 -8.33 -3.96 4.82
N ARG A 55 -9.50 -3.56 5.31
CA ARG A 55 -10.79 -4.08 4.84
C ARG A 55 -11.03 -3.76 3.37
N ALA A 56 -10.67 -2.55 2.93
CA ALA A 56 -10.75 -2.15 1.54
C ALA A 56 -9.82 -3.03 0.69
N ALA A 57 -8.54 -3.16 1.07
CA ALA A 57 -7.57 -3.98 0.35
C ALA A 57 -8.02 -5.44 0.20
N VAL A 58 -8.57 -6.04 1.26
CA VAL A 58 -9.06 -7.43 1.23
C VAL A 58 -10.31 -7.60 0.36
N ARG A 59 -11.17 -6.58 0.26
CA ARG A 59 -12.47 -6.66 -0.44
C ARG A 59 -12.44 -6.20 -1.90
N LEU A 60 -11.35 -5.62 -2.39
CA LEU A 60 -11.28 -5.13 -3.77
C LEU A 60 -11.60 -6.26 -4.76
N PRO A 61 -12.53 -6.04 -5.72
CA PRO A 61 -12.77 -7.00 -6.79
C PRO A 61 -11.49 -7.18 -7.60
N THR A 62 -11.25 -8.42 -8.04
CA THR A 62 -10.13 -8.74 -8.94
C THR A 62 -10.24 -7.87 -10.19
N CYS A 63 -9.24 -7.01 -10.41
CA CYS A 63 -9.06 -6.33 -11.69
C CYS A 63 -8.80 -7.35 -12.80
#